data_AF-A0A7L2I1U7-F1
#
_entry.id   AF-A0A7L2I1U7-F1
#
_cell.length_a   1.000
_cell.length_b   1.000
_cell.length_c   1.000
_cell.angle_alpha   90.00
_cell.angle_beta   90.00
_cell.angle_gamma   90.00
#
_symmetry.space_group_name_H-M   'P 1'
#
loop_
_entity.id
_entity.type
_entity.pdbx_description
1 polymer ?
#
loop_
_entity_poly.entity_id
_entity_poly.type
_entity_poly.pdbx_seq_one_letter_code
_entity_poly.pdbx_strand_id
1 'polypeptide(L)'
;LFFLGYLVHHPTKTKAPAYTFQRAKPPSTESCSPGPRYYIQPSVTRNGKYVAPAQHICGLPKIKTEITPGPSDYSTDKANRHVYKCAPAQSMAFRHKAVKPDQPPGK
;
A
#
# COMPACT_ATOMS: atom_id res chain seq x y z
N LEU A 1 -79.04 14.68 -27.16
CA LEU A 1 -79.07 13.69 -26.06
C LEU A 1 -79.51 12.34 -26.66
N PHE A 2 -78.62 11.66 -27.38
CA PHE A 2 -78.90 10.35 -27.98
C PHE A 2 -77.61 9.55 -27.98
N PHE A 3 -77.49 8.60 -27.05
CA PHE A 3 -76.69 7.41 -27.27
C PHE A 3 -77.53 6.23 -26.84
N LEU A 4 -78.31 5.76 -27.82
CA LEU A 4 -79.02 4.51 -27.79
C LEU A 4 -77.97 3.37 -27.86
N GLY A 5 -77.98 2.53 -26.82
CA GLY A 5 -77.71 1.09 -26.91
C GLY A 5 -76.37 0.62 -27.51
N TYR A 6 -75.34 0.53 -26.68
CA TYR A 6 -74.39 -0.59 -26.75
C TYR A 6 -74.00 -0.99 -25.32
N LEU A 7 -74.55 -2.11 -24.83
CA LEU A 7 -74.35 -2.63 -23.46
C LEU A 7 -72.86 -2.88 -23.14
N VAL A 8 -72.04 -2.98 -24.19
CA VAL A 8 -70.58 -3.19 -24.15
C VAL A 8 -69.80 -1.91 -23.87
N HIS A 9 -70.36 -0.72 -24.10
CA HIS A 9 -69.62 0.55 -24.00
C HIS A 9 -69.79 1.25 -22.65
N HIS A 10 -69.67 0.51 -21.55
CA HIS A 10 -69.61 1.10 -20.22
C HIS A 10 -68.14 1.23 -19.77
N PRO A 11 -67.57 2.45 -19.74
CA PRO A 11 -66.14 2.67 -19.43
C PRO A 11 -65.78 2.42 -17.95
N THR A 12 -66.78 2.40 -17.07
CA THR A 12 -66.60 2.20 -15.62
C THR A 12 -66.57 0.74 -15.19
N LYS A 13 -66.90 -0.19 -16.08
CA LYS A 13 -66.85 -1.63 -15.79
C LYS A 13 -65.48 -2.19 -16.13
N THR A 14 -64.90 -2.96 -15.21
CA THR A 14 -63.64 -3.67 -15.45
C THR A 14 -63.83 -4.70 -16.58
N LYS A 15 -62.93 -4.67 -17.55
CA LYS A 15 -62.90 -5.61 -18.68
C LYS A 15 -61.60 -6.39 -18.66
N ALA A 16 -61.65 -7.66 -19.02
CA ALA A 16 -60.46 -8.45 -19.26
C ALA A 16 -59.64 -7.83 -20.40
N PRO A 17 -58.30 -7.94 -20.38
CA PRO A 17 -57.46 -7.41 -21.44
C PRO A 17 -57.80 -8.07 -22.78
N ALA A 18 -57.69 -7.30 -23.87
CA ALA A 18 -57.98 -7.78 -25.23
C ALA A 18 -57.03 -8.88 -25.72
N TYR A 19 -55.86 -9.01 -25.09
CA TYR A 19 -54.87 -10.03 -25.40
C TYR A 19 -54.14 -10.48 -24.12
N THR A 20 -53.75 -11.75 -24.08
CA THR A 20 -52.96 -12.32 -22.99
C THR A 20 -51.62 -12.82 -23.52
N PHE A 21 -50.52 -12.42 -22.88
CA PHE A 21 -49.22 -13.04 -23.13
C PHE A 21 -49.09 -14.27 -22.23
N GLN A 22 -48.60 -15.38 -22.79
CA GLN A 22 -48.35 -16.58 -22.00
C GLN A 22 -47.27 -16.31 -20.96
N ARG A 23 -47.54 -16.67 -19.70
CA ARG A 23 -46.54 -16.56 -18.63
C ARG A 23 -45.46 -17.61 -18.87
N ALA A 24 -44.19 -17.23 -18.70
CA ALA A 24 -43.08 -18.17 -18.71
C ALA A 24 -43.32 -19.26 -17.65
N LYS A 25 -43.05 -20.53 -18.01
CA LYS A 25 -43.10 -21.64 -17.06
C LYS A 25 -42.12 -21.35 -15.91
N PRO A 26 -42.48 -21.66 -14.66
CA PRO A 26 -41.53 -21.54 -13.56
C PRO A 26 -40.30 -22.40 -13.87
N PRO A 27 -39.08 -21.94 -13.55
CA PRO A 27 -37.89 -22.75 -13.69
C PRO A 27 -38.06 -24.06 -12.90
N SER A 28 -37.56 -25.18 -13.44
CA SER A 28 -37.58 -26.47 -12.75
C SER A 28 -36.91 -26.34 -11.39
N THR A 29 -37.47 -27.01 -10.36
CA THR A 29 -36.94 -27.03 -8.99
C THR A 29 -35.68 -27.90 -8.86
N GLU A 30 -34.83 -27.92 -9.88
CA GLU A 30 -33.53 -28.57 -9.78
C GLU A 30 -32.61 -27.68 -8.94
N SER A 31 -32.55 -27.97 -7.63
CA SER A 31 -31.57 -27.48 -6.65
C SER A 31 -30.90 -26.13 -7.00
N CYS A 32 -31.71 -25.06 -7.07
CA CYS A 32 -31.21 -23.69 -7.23
C CYS A 32 -30.66 -23.18 -5.90
N SER A 33 -29.55 -23.78 -5.44
CA SER A 33 -28.72 -23.17 -4.41
C SER A 33 -27.91 -22.04 -5.04
N PRO A 34 -27.59 -20.95 -4.31
CA PRO A 34 -26.79 -19.83 -4.82
C PRO A 34 -25.32 -20.20 -5.13
N GLY A 35 -24.99 -21.49 -5.19
CA GLY A 35 -23.66 -22.03 -5.40
C GLY A 35 -23.47 -22.63 -6.80
N PRO A 36 -22.21 -22.88 -7.19
CA PRO A 36 -21.91 -23.53 -8.45
C PRO A 36 -22.50 -24.94 -8.51
N ARG A 37 -23.07 -25.32 -9.67
CA ARG A 37 -23.65 -26.65 -9.91
C ARG A 37 -22.62 -27.78 -9.82
N TYR A 38 -21.34 -27.46 -9.94
CA TYR A 38 -20.23 -28.41 -9.98
C TYR A 38 -19.09 -27.95 -9.07
N TYR A 39 -18.27 -28.90 -8.65
CA TYR A 39 -17.10 -28.64 -7.85
C TYR A 39 -16.09 -27.77 -8.62
N ILE A 40 -15.68 -26.66 -8.01
CA ILE A 40 -14.63 -25.77 -8.53
C ILE A 40 -13.40 -25.96 -7.67
N GLN A 41 -12.23 -26.19 -8.29
CA GLN A 41 -10.98 -26.28 -7.54
C GLN A 41 -10.65 -24.93 -6.88
N PRO A 42 -10.39 -24.88 -5.55
CA PRO A 42 -10.09 -23.64 -4.84
C PRO A 42 -8.83 -22.90 -5.32
N SER A 43 -7.94 -23.62 -6.02
CA SER A 43 -6.69 -23.08 -6.55
C SER A 43 -6.88 -22.23 -7.81
N VAL A 44 -8.10 -22.08 -8.33
CA VAL A 44 -8.35 -21.29 -9.55
C VAL A 44 -8.70 -19.85 -9.20
N THR A 45 -7.86 -18.91 -9.65
CA THR A 45 -8.10 -17.46 -9.62
C THR A 45 -8.50 -16.94 -11.00
N ARG A 46 -8.95 -15.68 -11.11
CA ARG A 46 -9.33 -15.03 -12.39
C ARG A 46 -8.29 -15.18 -13.50
N ASN A 47 -7.00 -15.23 -13.13
CA ASN A 47 -5.88 -15.26 -14.08
C ASN A 47 -5.33 -16.69 -14.31
N GLY A 48 -5.94 -17.73 -13.74
CA GLY A 48 -5.47 -19.12 -13.87
C GLY A 48 -5.25 -19.82 -12.52
N LYS A 49 -4.43 -20.86 -12.49
CA LYS A 49 -4.10 -21.59 -11.26
C LYS A 49 -3.18 -20.74 -10.37
N TYR A 50 -3.53 -20.63 -9.10
CA TYR A 50 -2.73 -19.99 -8.07
C TYR A 50 -1.43 -20.76 -7.88
N VAL A 51 -0.32 -20.05 -8.03
CA VAL A 51 1.04 -20.52 -7.73
C VAL A 51 1.59 -19.57 -6.68
N ALA A 52 2.10 -20.12 -5.57
CA ALA A 52 2.72 -19.31 -4.53
C ALA A 52 3.94 -18.57 -5.12
N PRO A 53 4.16 -17.28 -4.75
CA PRO A 53 5.31 -16.54 -5.24
C PRO A 53 6.62 -17.21 -4.79
N ALA A 54 7.61 -17.26 -5.67
CA ALA A 54 8.93 -17.77 -5.34
C ALA A 54 9.61 -16.84 -4.32
N GLN A 55 10.20 -17.41 -3.27
CA GLN A 55 10.97 -16.63 -2.30
C GLN A 55 12.33 -16.27 -2.90
N HIS A 56 12.68 -14.98 -2.91
CA HIS A 56 14.02 -14.53 -3.27
C HIS A 56 14.98 -14.81 -2.12
N ILE A 57 16.04 -15.58 -2.38
CA ILE A 57 17.16 -15.73 -1.45
C ILE A 57 18.01 -14.47 -1.55
N CYS A 58 17.73 -13.47 -0.71
CA CYS A 58 18.60 -12.31 -0.57
C CYS A 58 19.89 -12.74 0.15
N GLY A 59 21.04 -12.36 -0.40
CA GLY A 59 22.36 -12.68 0.15
C GLY A 59 22.60 -12.05 1.53
N LEU A 60 23.52 -12.64 2.29
CA LEU A 60 23.88 -12.20 3.64
C LEU A 60 24.44 -10.77 3.62
N PRO A 61 23.94 -9.83 4.46
CA PRO A 61 24.52 -8.50 4.55
C PRO A 61 25.97 -8.58 5.03
N LYS A 62 26.84 -7.72 4.48
CA LYS A 62 28.27 -7.67 4.86
C LYS A 62 28.39 -7.27 6.34
N ILE A 63 28.70 -8.25 7.19
CA ILE A 63 28.98 -8.02 8.60
C ILE A 63 30.36 -7.37 8.69
N LYS A 64 30.44 -6.15 9.21
CA LYS A 64 31.73 -5.52 9.54
C LYS A 64 32.24 -6.20 10.80
N THR A 65 33.21 -7.10 10.66
CA THR A 65 33.92 -7.68 11.81
C THR A 65 34.86 -6.63 12.40
N GLU A 66 34.70 -6.35 13.69
CA GLU A 66 35.67 -5.55 14.43
C GLU A 66 37.00 -6.32 14.47
N ILE A 67 38.05 -5.73 13.89
CA ILE A 67 39.38 -6.33 13.83
C ILE A 67 40.05 -6.04 15.17
N THR A 68 40.20 -7.06 16.02
CA THR A 68 41.00 -6.95 17.23
C THR A 68 42.48 -7.09 16.86
N PRO A 69 43.34 -6.12 17.22
CA PRO A 69 44.79 -6.22 16.97
C PRO A 69 45.38 -7.42 17.71
N GLY A 70 46.37 -8.06 17.09
CA GLY A 70 47.11 -9.16 17.71
C GLY A 70 47.94 -8.68 18.91
N PRO A 71 48.43 -9.59 19.76
CA PRO A 71 49.18 -9.24 20.97
C PRO A 71 50.46 -8.42 20.68
N SER A 72 51.06 -8.56 19.49
CA SER A 72 52.24 -7.80 19.07
C SER A 72 51.91 -6.47 18.38
N ASP A 73 50.65 -6.21 18.04
CA ASP A 73 50.24 -5.02 17.28
C ASP A 73 49.93 -3.82 18.18
N TYR A 74 49.94 -4.02 19.51
CA TYR A 74 49.76 -2.95 20.48
C TYR A 74 51.05 -2.11 20.58
N SER A 75 50.96 -0.80 20.29
CA SER A 75 52.07 0.14 20.44
C SER A 75 51.84 1.08 21.63
N THR A 76 52.83 1.20 22.52
CA THR A 76 52.78 2.07 23.70
C THR A 76 52.82 3.56 23.35
N ASP A 77 53.42 3.92 22.21
CA ASP A 77 53.54 5.31 21.74
C ASP A 77 52.17 5.99 21.54
N LYS A 78 51.18 5.25 21.03
CA LYS A 78 49.79 5.75 20.86
C LYS A 78 49.07 5.91 22.21
N ALA A 79 49.53 5.23 23.25
CA ALA A 79 48.95 5.26 24.59
C ALA A 79 49.58 6.32 25.49
N ASN A 80 50.56 7.10 25.02
CA ASN A 80 51.29 8.08 25.84
C ASN A 80 50.38 9.03 26.63
N ARG A 81 49.27 9.48 26.02
CA ARG A 81 48.26 10.35 26.66
C ARG A 81 47.51 9.71 27.83
N HIS A 82 47.44 8.38 27.86
CA HIS A 82 46.78 7.60 28.91
C HIS A 82 47.79 7.12 29.97
N VAL A 83 49.04 6.88 29.57
CA VAL A 83 50.13 6.43 30.45
C VAL A 83 50.66 7.58 31.31
N TYR A 84 50.80 8.77 30.74
CA TYR A 84 51.29 9.94 31.47
C TYR A 84 50.19 11.00 31.55
N LYS A 85 49.96 11.52 32.76
CA LYS A 85 49.05 12.65 32.94
C LYS A 85 49.67 13.89 32.30
N CYS A 86 49.13 14.32 31.17
CA CYS A 86 49.43 15.62 30.58
C CYS A 86 48.39 16.66 31.01
N ALA A 87 48.82 17.88 31.28
CA ALA A 87 47.90 18.99 31.50
C ALA A 87 47.05 19.25 30.24
N PRO A 88 45.78 19.68 30.38
CA PRO A 88 44.93 19.99 29.24
C PRO A 88 45.56 21.07 28.37
N ALA A 89 45.74 20.79 27.08
CA ALA A 89 46.20 21.77 26.11
C ALA A 89 45.06 22.75 25.80
N GLN A 90 45.19 24.00 26.24
CA GLN A 90 44.20 25.04 25.92
C GLN A 90 44.42 25.54 24.49
N SER A 91 43.50 25.21 23.58
CA SER A 91 43.48 25.81 22.24
C SER A 91 42.74 27.15 22.30
N MET A 92 43.47 28.26 22.26
CA MET A 92 42.86 29.57 22.00
C MET A 92 42.50 29.66 20.51
N ALA A 93 41.21 29.62 20.19
CA ALA A 93 40.73 29.88 18.83
C ALA A 93 41.03 31.33 18.41
N PHE A 94 41.32 31.55 17.13
CA PHE A 94 41.72 32.85 16.56
C PHE A 94 40.72 33.97 16.88
N ARG A 95 41.22 35.14 17.25
CA ARG A 95 40.41 36.35 17.39
C ARG A 95 39.95 36.84 16.01
N HIS A 96 38.68 37.21 15.89
CA HIS A 96 38.11 37.80 14.68
C HIS A 96 38.93 39.04 14.25
N LYS A 97 39.17 39.16 12.93
CA LYS A 97 39.84 40.33 12.35
C LYS A 97 39.01 41.58 12.70
N ALA A 98 39.69 42.65 13.10
CA ALA A 98 39.04 43.92 13.39
C ALA A 98 38.20 44.37 12.20
N VAL A 99 36.91 44.61 12.45
CA VAL A 99 35.98 45.16 11.46
C VAL A 99 36.48 46.56 11.10
N LYS A 100 36.71 46.82 9.81
CA LYS A 100 37.05 48.15 9.33
C LYS A 100 35.83 49.05 9.52
N PRO A 101 35.96 50.27 10.08
CA PRO A 101 34.83 51.19 10.16
C PRO A 101 34.38 51.60 8.75
N ASP A 102 33.07 51.66 8.57
CA ASP A 102 32.41 51.96 7.31
C ASP A 102 32.88 53.31 6.75
N GLN A 103 33.28 53.30 5.49
CA GLN A 103 33.64 54.51 4.76
C GLN A 103 32.34 55.29 4.44
N PRO A 104 32.23 56.57 4.82
CA PRO A 104 30.98 57.30 4.63
C PRO A 104 30.66 57.48 3.13
N PRO A 105 29.36 57.45 2.77
CA PRO A 105 28.94 57.56 1.37
C PRO A 105 29.18 58.98 0.88
N GLY A 106 30.06 59.14 -0.11
CA GLY A 106 30.40 60.44 -0.66
C GLY A 106 30.97 60.36 -2.07
N LYS A 107 30.10 60.23 -3.07
CA LYS A 107 29.94 61.10 -4.25
C LYS A 107 28.77 60.61 -5.10
#